data_AF-A0A8J3KTE6-F1
#
_entry.id   AF-A0A8J3KTE6-F1
#
_cell.length_a   1.000
_cell.length_b   1.000
_cell.length_c   1.000
_cell.angle_alpha   90.00
_cell.angle_beta   90.00
_cell.angle_gamma   90.00
#
_symmetry.space_group_name_H-M   'P 1'
#
loop_
_entity.id
_entity.type
_entity.pdbx_description
1 polymer ?
#
loop_
_entity_poly.entity_id
_entity_poly.type
_entity_poly.pdbx_seq_one_letter_code
_entity_poly.pdbx_strand_id
1 'polypeptide(L)'
;MAMLEVDEASIRQLIEAFDQTQANCDAAGKAVEDTRNYLEKVWQGDASARYSMAVAEWQSGLEKVKAGLAIMNEQMAEYHKETGSTEDSASSHASWT
;
A
#
# COMPACT_ATOMS: atom_id res chain seq x y z
N MET A 1 -13.79 -13.81 -23.39
CA MET A 1 -14.35 -13.93 -22.02
C MET A 1 -13.32 -14.44 -21.01
N ALA A 2 -12.54 -15.50 -21.28
CA ALA A 2 -11.54 -16.03 -20.32
C ALA A 2 -10.35 -15.09 -19.99
N MET A 3 -9.98 -14.17 -20.87
CA MET A 3 -8.90 -13.19 -20.60
C MET A 3 -9.34 -12.07 -19.64
N LEU A 4 -10.65 -11.84 -19.51
CA LEU A 4 -11.25 -10.75 -18.73
C LEU A 4 -11.39 -11.14 -17.25
N GLU A 5 -11.87 -12.36 -16.97
CA GLU A 5 -11.88 -12.89 -15.60
C GLU A 5 -10.46 -12.98 -15.02
N VAL A 6 -9.46 -13.26 -15.86
CA VAL A 6 -8.05 -13.32 -15.43
C VAL A 6 -7.53 -11.93 -15.06
N ASP A 7 -7.94 -10.88 -15.77
CA ASP A 7 -7.50 -9.51 -15.50
C ASP A 7 -8.17 -8.94 -14.24
N GLU A 8 -9.48 -9.16 -14.07
CA GLU A 8 -10.20 -8.80 -12.84
C GLU A 8 -9.63 -9.52 -11.61
N ALA A 9 -9.39 -10.83 -11.70
CA ALA A 9 -8.80 -11.60 -10.62
C ALA A 9 -7.39 -11.10 -10.26
N SER A 10 -6.59 -10.75 -11.26
CA SER A 10 -5.23 -10.23 -11.06
C SER A 10 -5.23 -8.84 -10.39
N ILE A 11 -6.15 -7.97 -10.78
CA ILE A 11 -6.33 -6.65 -10.16
C ILE A 11 -6.75 -6.79 -8.70
N ARG A 12 -7.71 -7.68 -8.39
CA ARG A 12 -8.14 -7.95 -7.01
C ARG A 12 -7.00 -8.49 -6.16
N GLN A 13 -6.23 -9.44 -6.67
CA GLN A 13 -5.04 -9.97 -5.98
C GLN A 13 -4.00 -8.89 -5.71
N LEU A 14 -3.81 -7.96 -6.65
CA LEU A 14 -2.88 -6.86 -6.47
C LEU A 14 -3.35 -5.88 -5.39
N ILE A 15 -4.65 -5.54 -5.35
CA ILE A 15 -5.25 -4.72 -4.30
C ILE A 15 -5.06 -5.37 -2.92
N GLU A 16 -5.37 -6.66 -2.78
CA GLU A 16 -5.17 -7.41 -1.55
C GLU A 16 -3.70 -7.42 -1.11
N ALA A 17 -2.76 -7.56 -2.06
CA ALA A 17 -1.33 -7.50 -1.79
C ALA A 17 -0.90 -6.11 -1.28
N PHE A 18 -1.46 -5.03 -1.80
CA PHE A 18 -1.20 -3.67 -1.30
C PHE A 18 -1.76 -3.45 0.10
N ASP A 19 -2.98 -3.91 0.38
CA ASP A 19 -3.58 -3.81 1.71
C ASP A 19 -2.78 -4.60 2.74
N GLN A 20 -2.35 -5.82 2.40
CA GLN A 20 -1.47 -6.61 3.26
C GLN A 20 -0.11 -5.94 3.49
N THR A 21 0.43 -5.29 2.45
CA THR A 21 1.70 -4.55 2.57
C THR A 21 1.56 -3.35 3.50
N GLN A 22 0.45 -2.60 3.41
CA GLN A 22 0.16 -1.51 4.34
C GLN A 22 0.04 -2.00 5.78
N ALA A 23 -0.68 -3.11 6.02
CA ALA A 23 -0.77 -3.72 7.34
C ALA A 23 0.61 -4.13 7.90
N ASN A 24 1.48 -4.68 7.04
CA ASN A 24 2.86 -5.04 7.42
C ASN A 24 3.69 -3.80 7.75
N CYS A 25 3.54 -2.71 6.99
CA CYS A 25 4.18 -1.42 7.28
C CYS A 25 3.75 -0.89 8.64
N ASP A 26 2.45 -0.89 8.96
CA ASP A 26 1.95 -0.44 10.26
C ASP A 26 2.46 -1.30 11.42
N ALA A 27 2.49 -2.63 11.25
CA ALA A 27 3.05 -3.54 12.23
C ALA A 27 4.55 -3.28 12.48
N ALA A 28 5.32 -3.06 11.41
CA ALA A 28 6.74 -2.72 11.52
C ALA A 28 6.94 -1.36 12.20
N GLY A 29 6.17 -0.35 11.83
CA GLY A 29 6.18 0.98 12.45
C GLY A 29 5.95 0.91 13.95
N LYS A 30 4.92 0.16 14.36
CA LYS A 30 4.61 -0.08 15.77
C LYS A 30 5.72 -0.81 16.52
N ALA A 31 6.28 -1.87 15.96
CA ALA A 31 7.36 -2.63 16.60
C ALA A 31 8.62 -1.78 16.83
N VAL A 32 8.97 -0.92 15.86
CA VAL A 32 10.10 0.01 15.99
C VAL A 32 9.82 1.08 17.04
N GLU A 33 8.60 1.63 17.08
CA GLU A 33 8.23 2.63 18.10
C GLU A 33 8.23 2.03 19.52
N ASP A 34 7.67 0.84 19.69
CA ASP A 34 7.68 0.13 20.98
C ASP A 34 9.14 -0.13 21.44
N THR A 35 10.03 -0.50 20.51
CA THR A 35 11.46 -0.68 20.78
C THR A 35 12.16 0.64 21.14
N ARG A 36 11.90 1.72 20.40
CA ARG A 36 12.42 3.06 20.69
C ARG A 36 12.02 3.50 22.10
N ASN A 37 10.74 3.39 22.44
CA ASN A 37 10.19 3.79 23.73
C ASN A 37 10.77 2.98 24.90
N TYR A 38 11.11 1.70 24.67
CA TYR A 38 11.84 0.90 25.65
C TYR A 38 13.29 1.37 25.79
N LEU A 39 14.00 1.54 24.67
CA LEU A 39 15.41 1.93 24.66
C LEU A 39 15.63 3.31 25.28
N GLU A 40 14.75 4.29 25.04
CA GLU A 40 14.86 5.63 25.65
C GLU A 40 14.85 5.61 27.19
N LYS A 41 14.24 4.58 27.81
CA LYS A 41 14.19 4.44 29.27
C LYS A 41 15.48 3.87 29.87
N VAL A 42 16.20 3.05 29.11
CA VAL A 42 17.33 2.26 29.61
C VAL A 42 18.67 2.67 29.00
N TRP A 43 18.64 3.37 27.85
CA TRP A 43 19.82 3.74 27.08
C TRP A 43 19.87 5.26 26.88
N GLN A 44 20.85 5.88 27.54
CA GLN A 44 21.08 7.33 27.49
C GLN A 44 22.45 7.65 26.89
N GLY A 45 22.56 8.85 26.31
CA GLY A 45 23.80 9.40 25.73
C GLY A 45 23.69 9.66 24.23
N ASP A 46 24.76 10.18 23.63
CA ASP A 46 24.79 10.59 22.21
C ASP A 46 24.42 9.48 21.23
N ALA A 47 24.77 8.24 21.55
CA ALA A 47 24.44 7.10 20.70
C ALA A 47 22.93 6.82 20.67
N SER A 48 22.22 6.98 21.79
CA SER A 48 20.76 6.81 21.81
C SER A 48 20.07 7.97 21.10
N ALA A 49 20.58 9.20 21.23
CA ALA A 49 20.08 10.35 20.46
C ALA A 49 20.19 10.14 18.95
N ARG A 50 21.34 9.65 18.46
CA ARG A 50 21.54 9.32 17.03
C ARG A 50 20.61 8.20 16.57
N TYR A 51 20.39 7.20 17.41
CA TYR A 51 19.44 6.13 17.12
C TYR A 51 18.00 6.66 17.00
N SER A 52 17.53 7.48 17.95
CA SER A 52 16.19 8.07 17.88
C SER A 52 16.00 8.96 16.64
N MET A 53 17.03 9.70 16.22
CA MET A 53 17.00 10.45 14.95
C MET A 53 16.86 9.51 13.74
N ALA A 54 17.67 8.44 13.68
CA ALA A 54 17.59 7.47 12.59
C ALA A 54 16.22 6.77 12.53
N VAL A 55 15.61 6.47 13.69
CA VAL A 55 14.25 5.92 13.78
C VAL A 55 13.22 6.92 13.23
N ALA A 56 13.34 8.21 13.57
CA ALA A 56 12.43 9.24 13.06
C ALA A 56 12.54 9.41 11.53
N GLU A 57 13.76 9.39 10.99
CA GLU A 57 14.00 9.42 9.53
C GLU A 57 13.41 8.18 8.84
N TRP A 58 13.61 7.00 9.42
CA TRP A 58 13.03 5.76 8.92
C TRP A 58 11.49 5.79 8.94
N GLN A 59 10.87 6.29 10.03
CA GLN A 59 9.41 6.47 10.11
C GLN A 59 8.90 7.41 9.02
N SER A 60 9.60 8.52 8.76
CA SER A 60 9.26 9.41 7.64
C SER A 60 9.33 8.71 6.28
N GLY A 61 10.34 7.85 6.07
CA GLY A 61 10.45 7.02 4.87
C GLY A 61 9.30 6.02 4.74
N LEU A 62 8.91 5.37 5.83
CA LEU A 62 7.80 4.42 5.88
C LEU A 62 6.46 5.09 5.51
N GLU A 63 6.21 6.30 6.02
CA GLU A 63 4.99 7.05 5.67
C GLU A 63 4.94 7.41 4.18
N LYS A 64 6.08 7.69 3.54
CA LYS A 64 6.14 7.88 2.07
C LYS A 64 5.81 6.60 1.31
N VAL A 65 6.28 5.45 1.79
CA VAL A 65 5.92 4.15 1.20
C VAL A 65 4.42 3.89 1.31
N LYS A 66 3.83 4.13 2.49
CA LYS A 66 2.40 4.01 2.72
C LYS A 66 1.58 4.93 1.80
N ALA A 67 2.01 6.18 1.64
CA ALA A 67 1.37 7.11 0.73
C ALA A 67 1.44 6.63 -0.73
N GLY A 68 2.58 6.10 -1.18
CA GLY A 68 2.72 5.51 -2.51
C GLY A 68 1.82 4.30 -2.73
N LEU A 69 1.71 3.41 -1.74
CA LEU A 69 0.82 2.25 -1.77
C LEU A 69 -0.66 2.67 -1.86
N ALA A 70 -1.05 3.70 -1.12
CA ALA A 70 -2.42 4.23 -1.16
C ALA A 70 -2.77 4.78 -2.55
N ILE A 71 -1.86 5.55 -3.17
CA ILE A 71 -2.04 6.07 -4.54
C ILE A 71 -2.16 4.93 -5.56
N MET A 72 -1.30 3.90 -5.46
CA MET A 72 -1.40 2.75 -6.36
C MET A 72 -2.72 2.01 -6.19
N ASN A 73 -3.22 1.87 -4.95
CA ASN A 73 -4.50 1.23 -4.70
C ASN A 73 -5.66 2.02 -5.33
N GLU A 74 -5.65 3.35 -5.19
CA GLU A 74 -6.63 4.24 -5.82
C GLU A 74 -6.59 4.15 -7.35
N GLN A 75 -5.41 4.20 -7.96
CA GLN A 75 -5.23 4.09 -9.41
C GLN A 75 -5.68 2.73 -9.96
N MET A 76 -5.40 1.64 -9.24
CA MET A 76 -5.85 0.30 -9.64
C MET A 76 -7.37 0.14 -9.54
N ALA A 77 -7.99 0.73 -8.51
CA ALA A 77 -9.45 0.75 -8.37
C ALA A 77 -10.12 1.59 -9.48
N GLU A 78 -9.51 2.72 -9.86
CA GLU A 78 -9.98 3.55 -10.97
C GLU A 78 -9.83 2.82 -12.32
N TYR A 79 -8.67 2.22 -12.57
CA TYR A 79 -8.41 1.42 -13.77
C TYR A 79 -9.45 0.31 -13.95
N HIS A 80 -9.73 -0.46 -12.89
CA HIS A 80 -10.76 -1.50 -12.90
C HIS A 80 -12.15 -0.96 -13.28
N LYS A 81 -12.48 0.25 -12.83
CA LYS A 81 -13.77 0.89 -13.14
C LYS A 81 -13.84 1.33 -14.61
N GLU A 82 -12.76 1.91 -15.14
CA GLU A 82 -12.69 2.37 -16.53
C GLU A 82 -12.73 1.21 -17.53
N THR A 83 -12.00 0.13 -17.26
CA THR A 83 -12.03 -1.07 -18.11
C THR A 83 -13.42 -1.70 -18.13
N GLY A 84 -14.07 -1.86 -16.97
CA GLY A 84 -15.44 -2.35 -16.90
C GLY A 84 -16.45 -1.47 -17.66
N SER A 85 -16.34 -0.14 -17.57
CA SER A 85 -17.24 0.79 -18.29
C SER A 85 -17.02 0.79 -19.81
N THR A 86 -15.78 0.63 -20.25
CA THR A 86 -15.43 0.57 -21.69
C THR A 86 -15.95 -0.73 -22.29
N GLU A 87 -15.85 -1.84 -21.56
CA GLU A 87 -16.34 -3.15 -21.98
C GLU A 87 -17.88 -3.21 -22.06
N ASP A 88 -18.58 -2.62 -21.10
CA ASP A 88 -20.05 -2.54 -21.13
C ASP A 88 -20.53 -1.68 -22.31
N SER A 89 -19.80 -0.60 -22.61
CA SER A 89 -20.06 0.22 -23.80
C SER A 89 -19.77 -0.54 -25.11
N ALA A 90 -18.69 -1.32 -25.17
CA ALA A 90 -18.34 -2.11 -26.35
C ALA A 90 -19.33 -3.27 -26.59
N SER A 91 -19.75 -3.97 -25.54
CA SER A 91 -20.73 -5.06 -25.62
C SER A 91 -22.13 -4.55 -26.01
N SER A 92 -22.55 -3.41 -25.45
CA SER A 92 -23.81 -2.78 -25.84
C SER A 92 -23.79 -2.35 -27.30
N HIS A 93 -22.74 -1.69 -27.79
CA HIS A 93 -22.59 -1.33 -29.21
C HIS A 93 -22.54 -2.54 -30.14
N ALA A 94 -21.90 -3.64 -29.74
CA ALA A 94 -21.87 -4.88 -30.51
C ALA A 94 -23.25 -5.57 -30.61
N SER A 95 -24.18 -5.30 -29.67
CA SER A 95 -25.54 -5.85 -29.72
C SER A 95 -26.52 -5.05 -30.59
N TRP A 96 -26.14 -3.84 -31.04
CA TRP A 96 -26.96 -2.95 -31.86
C TRP A 96 -26.65 -3.01 -33.37
N THR A 97 -25.85 -3.99 -33.81
CA THR A 97 -25.59 -4.32 -35.23
C THR A 97 -26.02 -5.73 -35.55
#